data_AF-A0A1G6WDI6-F1
#
_entry.id   AF-A0A1G6WDI6-F1
#
_cell.length_a   1.000
_cell.length_b   1.000
_cell.length_c   1.000
_cell.angle_alpha   90.00
_cell.angle_beta   90.00
_cell.angle_gamma   90.00
#
_symmetry.space_group_name_H-M   'P 1'
#
loop_
_entity.id
_entity.type
_entity.pdbx_description
1 polymer ?
#
loop_
_entity_poly.entity_id
_entity_poly.type
_entity_poly.pdbx_seq_one_letter_code
_entity_poly.pdbx_strand_id
1 'polypeptide(L)'
;MADILQEICDRKRGHVAAVKASLSLAEQETRAKEATAPRGFIKSLQASVTDGRYGFICEIKKASPSKGLIRPDDFDPATLAEGYERGGASCLSVLTDEPYFQGHDDYLKAARAAVSLPCLRKDFMVDPYQVAEARGLGADCILLIMAALDDSLAAELEAEAHKWGMDVLIEVHDAPELERALRLKSPLVGVNNRNLKTMDVSLETTLSLVPGFPEGKIAVAESGLRTQEDLAACAQVGAHCFLIGETFMRQPDVEQAVRDLQKAP
;
A
#
# COMPACT_ATOMS: atom_id res chain seq x y z
N MET A 1 -16.34 6.74 -20.74
CA MET A 1 -15.48 7.48 -19.80
C MET A 1 -14.10 6.90 -19.93
N ALA A 2 -13.06 7.75 -20.03
CA ALA A 2 -11.69 7.26 -20.01
C ALA A 2 -11.44 6.57 -18.65
N ASP A 3 -10.78 5.42 -18.69
CA ASP A 3 -10.36 4.69 -17.49
C ASP A 3 -9.27 5.51 -16.80
N ILE A 4 -9.59 6.11 -15.64
CA ILE A 4 -8.64 6.96 -14.89
C ILE A 4 -7.39 6.17 -14.51
N LEU A 5 -7.50 4.86 -14.28
CA LEU A 5 -6.35 4.02 -14.00
C LEU A 5 -5.43 3.95 -15.22
N GLN A 6 -5.99 3.78 -16.42
CA GLN A 6 -5.23 3.79 -17.66
C GLN A 6 -4.51 5.12 -17.86
N GLU A 7 -5.18 6.24 -17.62
CA GLU A 7 -4.58 7.58 -17.71
C GLU A 7 -3.40 7.73 -16.75
N ILE A 8 -3.58 7.33 -15.49
CA ILE A 8 -2.52 7.37 -14.47
C ILE A 8 -1.33 6.52 -14.90
N CYS A 9 -1.57 5.28 -15.35
CA CYS A 9 -0.52 4.37 -15.79
C CYS A 9 0.23 4.90 -17.01
N ASP A 10 -0.46 5.47 -18.00
CA ASP A 10 0.18 6.05 -19.19
C ASP A 10 1.05 7.25 -18.84
N ARG A 11 0.56 8.12 -17.95
CA ARG A 11 1.36 9.24 -17.42
C ARG A 11 2.56 8.74 -16.63
N LYS A 12 2.39 7.68 -15.83
CA LYS A 12 3.49 7.07 -15.07
C LYS A 12 4.56 6.48 -15.97
N ARG A 13 4.19 5.78 -17.06
CA ARG A 13 5.16 5.29 -18.06
C ARG A 13 5.98 6.43 -18.66
N GLY A 14 5.34 7.55 -18.99
CA GLY A 14 6.04 8.75 -19.48
C GLY A 14 7.00 9.35 -18.44
N HIS A 15 6.56 9.43 -17.19
CA HIS A 15 7.41 9.86 -16.07
C HIS A 15 8.63 8.95 -15.88
N VAL A 16 8.43 7.64 -15.81
CA VAL A 16 9.51 6.66 -15.64
C VAL A 16 10.50 6.71 -16.81
N ALA A 17 10.02 6.88 -18.05
CA ALA A 17 10.91 7.06 -19.19
C ALA A 17 11.80 8.30 -19.06
N ALA A 18 11.26 9.42 -18.55
CA ALA A 18 12.02 10.64 -18.30
C ALA A 18 13.04 10.48 -17.17
N VAL A 19 12.68 9.77 -16.08
CA VAL A 19 13.61 9.46 -14.98
C VAL A 19 14.73 8.52 -15.44
N LYS A 20 14.40 7.47 -16.20
CA LYS A 20 15.40 6.54 -16.78
C LYS A 20 16.38 7.24 -17.73
N ALA A 21 15.95 8.30 -18.39
CA ALA A 21 16.80 9.11 -19.27
C ALA A 21 17.78 10.00 -18.50
N SER A 22 17.48 10.36 -17.24
CA SER A 22 18.34 11.20 -16.40
C SER A 22 19.16 10.41 -15.38
N LEU A 23 18.69 9.22 -14.99
CA LEU A 23 19.33 8.34 -14.02
C LEU A 23 19.23 6.90 -14.49
N SER A 24 20.36 6.31 -14.86
CA SER A 24 20.42 4.96 -15.41
C SER A 24 19.99 3.90 -14.38
N LEU A 25 19.58 2.73 -14.87
CA LEU A 25 19.26 1.60 -14.00
C LEU A 25 20.44 1.25 -13.09
N ALA A 26 21.68 1.23 -13.60
CA ALA A 26 22.86 0.90 -12.80
C ALA A 26 23.11 1.88 -11.64
N GLU A 27 22.89 3.18 -11.88
CA GLU A 27 22.96 4.19 -10.81
C GLU A 27 21.83 4.01 -9.80
N GLN A 28 20.63 3.67 -10.27
CA GLN A 28 19.49 3.40 -9.39
C GLN A 28 19.70 2.13 -8.55
N GLU A 29 20.25 1.06 -9.12
CA GLU A 29 20.65 -0.15 -8.38
C GLU A 29 21.78 0.13 -7.38
N THR A 30 22.65 1.10 -7.66
CA THR A 30 23.68 1.55 -6.70
C THR A 30 23.02 2.20 -5.48
N ARG A 31 22.08 3.12 -5.70
CA ARG A 31 21.28 3.72 -4.62
C ARG A 31 20.49 2.67 -3.83
N ALA A 32 19.92 1.69 -4.51
CA ALA A 32 19.20 0.59 -3.87
C ALA A 32 20.09 -0.25 -2.94
N LYS A 33 21.36 -0.47 -3.31
CA LYS A 33 22.34 -1.20 -2.48
C LYS A 33 22.82 -0.40 -1.26
N GLU A 34 22.79 0.92 -1.33
CA GLU A 34 23.15 1.80 -0.21
C GLU A 34 22.05 1.88 0.86
N ALA A 35 20.82 1.53 0.51
CA ALA A 35 19.71 1.51 1.46
C ALA A 35 19.90 0.44 2.55
N THR A 36 19.48 0.75 3.77
CA THR A 36 19.41 -0.22 4.87
C THR A 36 18.51 -1.40 4.49
N ALA A 37 18.78 -2.58 5.06
CA ALA A 37 17.97 -3.77 4.83
C ALA A 37 16.46 -3.54 5.03
N PRO A 38 15.60 -4.21 4.23
CA PRO A 38 14.16 -4.22 4.44
C PRO A 38 13.78 -4.64 5.87
N ARG A 39 12.79 -3.97 6.46
CA ARG A 39 12.32 -4.18 7.85
C ARG A 39 11.38 -5.37 8.02
N GLY A 40 10.90 -5.98 6.93
CA GLY A 40 9.97 -7.11 6.93
C GLY A 40 8.51 -6.68 7.13
N PHE A 41 7.86 -6.28 6.03
CA PHE A 41 6.50 -5.75 6.03
C PHE A 41 5.46 -6.81 6.37
N ILE A 42 5.52 -7.98 5.72
CA ILE A 42 4.62 -9.10 5.95
C ILE A 42 4.80 -9.64 7.37
N LYS A 43 6.06 -9.76 7.82
CA LYS A 43 6.38 -10.23 9.17
C LYS A 43 5.78 -9.33 10.25
N SER A 44 5.80 -8.02 10.07
CA SER A 44 5.20 -7.07 11.02
C SER A 44 3.68 -7.22 11.12
N LEU A 45 2.99 -7.40 9.99
CA LEU A 45 1.55 -7.68 9.97
C LEU A 45 1.20 -8.99 10.68
N GLN A 46 1.94 -10.06 10.39
CA GLN A 46 1.74 -11.36 11.02
C GLN A 46 1.98 -11.33 12.54
N ALA A 47 2.97 -10.57 13.00
CA ALA A 47 3.24 -10.39 14.43
C ALA A 47 2.03 -9.75 15.13
N SER A 48 1.47 -8.66 14.57
CA SER A 48 0.26 -8.04 15.12
C SER A 48 -0.92 -9.02 15.20
N VAL A 49 -1.18 -9.78 14.13
CA VAL A 49 -2.27 -10.77 14.12
C VAL A 49 -2.05 -11.87 15.16
N THR A 50 -0.80 -12.33 15.31
CA THR A 50 -0.41 -13.35 16.31
C THR A 50 -0.59 -12.84 17.74
N ASP A 51 -0.35 -11.54 17.98
CA ASP A 51 -0.58 -10.85 19.25
C ASP A 51 -2.09 -10.58 19.53
N GLY A 52 -3.00 -11.07 18.70
CA GLY A 52 -4.44 -10.85 18.83
C GLY A 52 -4.90 -9.44 18.43
N ARG A 53 -4.04 -8.68 17.73
CA ARG A 53 -4.30 -7.33 17.23
C ARG A 53 -4.62 -7.37 15.73
N TYR A 54 -5.31 -6.34 15.24
CA TYR A 54 -5.39 -6.13 13.79
C TYR A 54 -4.03 -5.69 13.22
N GLY A 55 -3.71 -6.17 12.01
CA GLY A 55 -2.54 -5.74 11.25
C GLY A 55 -2.85 -4.45 10.48
N PHE A 56 -2.48 -3.30 11.02
CA PHE A 56 -2.75 -2.01 10.37
C PHE A 56 -1.59 -1.54 9.49
N ILE A 57 -1.91 -1.27 8.22
CA ILE A 57 -1.11 -0.50 7.28
C ILE A 57 -1.71 0.92 7.27
N CYS A 58 -1.13 1.82 8.05
CA CYS A 58 -1.61 3.20 8.15
C CYS A 58 -1.07 4.03 7.00
N GLU A 59 -1.97 4.62 6.21
CA GLU A 59 -1.61 5.32 4.98
C GLU A 59 -1.45 6.83 5.20
N ILE A 60 -0.26 7.35 4.85
CA ILE A 60 0.06 8.77 4.78
C ILE A 60 -0.33 9.27 3.39
N LYS A 61 -1.46 9.97 3.32
CA LYS A 61 -2.07 10.44 2.06
C LYS A 61 -2.57 11.86 2.17
N LYS A 62 -2.03 12.75 1.33
CA LYS A 62 -2.39 14.18 1.32
C LYS A 62 -3.68 14.46 0.57
N ALA A 63 -3.81 13.92 -0.64
CA ALA A 63 -4.99 14.07 -1.50
C ALA A 63 -5.34 12.77 -2.22
N SER A 64 -6.50 12.73 -2.88
CA SER A 64 -6.84 11.69 -3.86
C SER A 64 -7.71 12.25 -4.99
N PRO A 65 -7.76 11.59 -6.17
CA PRO A 65 -8.64 12.01 -7.27
C PRO A 65 -10.11 12.04 -6.88
N SER A 66 -10.54 11.13 -6.00
CA SER A 66 -11.93 10.97 -5.60
C SER A 66 -12.38 11.90 -4.47
N LYS A 67 -11.46 12.41 -3.65
CA LYS A 67 -11.78 13.21 -2.44
C LYS A 67 -11.14 14.59 -2.43
N GLY A 68 -10.29 14.91 -3.40
CA GLY A 68 -9.48 16.12 -3.37
C GLY A 68 -8.52 16.08 -2.19
N LEU A 69 -8.31 17.24 -1.57
CA LEU A 69 -7.42 17.40 -0.41
C LEU A 69 -8.04 16.75 0.84
N ILE A 70 -7.31 15.83 1.48
CA ILE A 70 -7.78 15.05 2.63
C ILE A 70 -7.30 15.69 3.94
N ARG A 71 -6.02 16.05 4.00
CA ARG A 71 -5.42 16.78 5.12
C ARG A 71 -4.78 18.06 4.58
N PRO A 72 -5.49 19.20 4.63
CA PRO A 72 -5.02 20.44 4.05
C PRO A 72 -3.86 21.06 4.82
N ASP A 73 -3.94 21.00 6.15
CA ASP A 73 -3.01 21.61 7.10
C ASP A 73 -2.24 20.52 7.85
N ASP A 74 -1.07 20.86 8.40
CA ASP A 74 -0.26 19.96 9.25
C ASP A 74 0.03 18.60 8.61
N PHE A 75 0.36 18.59 7.31
CA PHE A 75 0.81 17.41 6.59
C PHE A 75 2.35 17.30 6.69
N ASP A 76 2.82 16.76 7.81
CA ASP A 76 4.22 16.39 8.01
C ASP A 76 4.37 14.86 8.09
N PRO A 77 4.99 14.21 7.08
CA PRO A 77 5.09 12.74 7.03
C PRO A 77 5.81 12.11 8.23
N ALA A 78 6.82 12.77 8.80
CA ALA A 78 7.55 12.26 9.95
C ALA A 78 6.65 12.25 11.21
N THR A 79 6.01 13.38 11.53
CA THR A 79 5.09 13.50 12.67
C THR A 79 3.90 12.55 12.54
N LEU A 80 3.34 12.40 11.33
CA LEU A 80 2.24 11.46 11.06
C LEU A 80 2.68 10.01 11.26
N ALA A 81 3.88 9.64 10.78
CA ALA A 81 4.44 8.31 10.96
C ALA A 81 4.61 7.97 12.45
N GLU A 82 5.19 8.88 13.24
CA GLU A 82 5.36 8.69 14.68
C GLU A 82 4.01 8.54 15.41
N GLY A 83 3.00 9.34 15.02
CA GLY A 83 1.65 9.20 15.56
C GLY A 83 1.05 7.82 15.26
N TYR A 84 1.21 7.33 14.03
CA TYR A 84 0.78 5.98 13.65
C TYR A 84 1.52 4.88 14.44
N GLU A 85 2.83 4.99 14.62
CA GLU A 85 3.61 4.03 15.41
C GLU A 85 3.15 3.99 16.88
N ARG A 86 2.99 5.15 17.53
CA ARG A 86 2.46 5.21 18.90
C ARG A 86 1.02 4.70 19.00
N GLY A 87 0.24 4.88 17.95
CA GLY A 87 -1.14 4.38 17.84
C GLY A 87 -1.24 2.86 17.71
N GLY A 88 -0.16 2.19 17.34
CA GLY A 88 -0.10 0.73 17.20
C GLY A 88 -0.17 0.23 15.76
N ALA A 89 0.14 1.09 14.77
CA ALA A 89 0.29 0.67 13.39
C ALA A 89 1.34 -0.44 13.26
N SER A 90 1.09 -1.39 12.34
CA SER A 90 2.04 -2.48 12.06
C SER A 90 2.99 -2.10 10.93
N CYS A 91 2.48 -1.36 9.95
CA CYS A 91 3.21 -0.87 8.79
C CYS A 91 2.70 0.51 8.41
N LEU A 92 3.47 1.19 7.56
CA LEU A 92 3.03 2.41 6.89
C LEU A 92 2.82 2.16 5.39
N SER A 93 1.90 2.92 4.80
CA SER A 93 1.77 3.09 3.34
C SER A 93 1.99 4.57 3.03
N VAL A 94 2.87 4.90 2.09
CA VAL A 94 3.15 6.30 1.76
C VAL A 94 2.96 6.53 0.27
N LEU A 95 2.09 7.49 -0.05
CA LEU A 95 1.84 7.89 -1.44
C LEU A 95 3.04 8.66 -1.99
N THR A 96 3.61 8.15 -3.08
CA THR A 96 4.70 8.83 -3.82
C THR A 96 4.26 9.44 -5.13
N ASP A 97 3.03 9.15 -5.59
CA ASP A 97 2.49 9.77 -6.80
C ASP A 97 2.13 11.25 -6.59
N GLU A 98 2.88 12.13 -7.24
CA GLU A 98 2.65 13.59 -7.19
C GLU A 98 1.36 14.03 -7.91
N PRO A 99 1.10 13.67 -9.18
CA PRO A 99 0.05 14.33 -9.96
C PRO A 99 -1.37 14.06 -9.44
N TYR A 100 -1.63 12.86 -8.90
CA TYR A 100 -2.98 12.44 -8.52
C TYR A 100 -3.20 12.43 -7.01
N PHE A 101 -2.14 12.24 -6.22
CA PHE A 101 -2.25 12.11 -4.76
C PHE A 101 -1.53 13.22 -3.98
N GLN A 102 -0.82 14.12 -4.67
CA GLN A 102 0.10 15.10 -4.06
C GLN A 102 1.08 14.42 -3.09
N GLY A 103 1.49 13.20 -3.43
CA GLY A 103 2.58 12.47 -2.78
C GLY A 103 3.94 13.04 -3.17
N HIS A 104 5.00 12.45 -2.65
CA HIS A 104 6.38 12.75 -3.03
C HIS A 104 7.31 11.66 -2.49
N ASP A 105 8.38 11.34 -3.21
CA ASP A 105 9.36 10.33 -2.78
C ASP A 105 10.01 10.68 -1.42
N ASP A 106 10.26 11.97 -1.15
CA ASP A 106 10.79 12.40 0.15
C ASP A 106 9.84 12.15 1.32
N TYR A 107 8.53 12.02 1.09
CA TYR A 107 7.59 11.68 2.17
C TYR A 107 7.81 10.26 2.66
N LEU A 108 8.11 9.31 1.76
CA LEU A 108 8.46 7.94 2.13
C LEU A 108 9.74 7.90 2.95
N LYS A 109 10.77 8.65 2.52
CA LYS A 109 12.05 8.76 3.24
C LYS A 109 11.88 9.36 4.63
N ALA A 110 11.14 10.47 4.73
CA ALA A 110 10.90 11.17 5.99
C ALA A 110 10.09 10.30 6.97
N ALA A 111 8.97 9.71 6.51
CA ALA A 111 8.15 8.81 7.32
C ALA A 111 8.95 7.62 7.82
N ARG A 112 9.68 6.92 6.94
CA ARG A 112 10.47 5.74 7.32
C ARG A 112 11.61 6.07 8.29
N ALA A 113 12.24 7.23 8.14
CA ALA A 113 13.32 7.66 9.02
C ALA A 113 12.84 7.98 10.45
N ALA A 114 11.58 8.40 10.61
CA ALA A 114 11.02 8.79 11.90
C ALA A 114 10.59 7.61 12.79
N VAL A 115 10.38 6.42 12.21
CA VAL A 115 9.84 5.25 12.93
C VAL A 115 10.60 3.97 12.65
N SER A 116 10.30 2.91 13.42
CA SER A 116 10.81 1.56 13.21
C SER A 116 9.94 0.69 12.29
N LEU A 117 8.74 1.15 11.95
CA LEU A 117 7.78 0.42 11.11
C LEU A 117 8.29 0.19 9.67
N PRO A 118 7.97 -0.96 9.04
CA PRO A 118 8.18 -1.16 7.61
C PRO A 118 7.22 -0.29 6.78
N CYS A 119 7.68 0.21 5.64
CA CYS A 119 6.94 1.15 4.80
C CYS A 119 6.69 0.61 3.38
N LEU A 120 5.45 0.62 2.93
CA LEU A 120 5.03 0.38 1.55
C LEU A 120 5.18 1.66 0.72
N ARG A 121 5.84 1.57 -0.44
CA ARG A 121 5.72 2.60 -1.48
C ARG A 121 4.39 2.42 -2.22
N LYS A 122 3.43 3.31 -1.95
CA LYS A 122 2.12 3.31 -2.63
C LYS A 122 2.20 4.18 -3.88
N ASP A 123 2.40 3.52 -5.01
CA ASP A 123 2.46 4.12 -6.34
C ASP A 123 2.04 3.09 -7.40
N PHE A 124 1.92 3.53 -8.65
CA PHE A 124 1.59 2.71 -9.80
C PHE A 124 2.87 2.12 -10.37
N MET A 125 3.20 0.89 -9.99
CA MET A 125 4.37 0.17 -10.52
C MET A 125 4.08 -0.33 -11.94
N VAL A 126 4.76 0.22 -12.94
CA VAL A 126 4.56 -0.11 -14.38
C VAL A 126 5.87 -0.48 -15.09
N ASP A 127 7.01 -0.40 -14.40
CA ASP A 127 8.34 -0.72 -14.93
C ASP A 127 9.27 -1.21 -13.79
N PRO A 128 10.09 -2.27 -14.00
CA PRO A 128 11.03 -2.78 -12.99
C PRO A 128 12.02 -1.74 -12.44
N TYR A 129 12.31 -0.69 -13.20
CA TYR A 129 13.10 0.44 -12.71
C TYR A 129 12.55 1.02 -11.41
N GLN A 130 11.22 1.14 -11.31
CA GLN A 130 10.55 1.70 -10.12
C GLN A 130 10.73 0.82 -8.88
N VAL A 131 11.06 -0.46 -9.05
CA VAL A 131 11.30 -1.39 -7.93
C VAL A 131 12.67 -1.12 -7.30
N ALA A 132 13.71 -0.96 -8.12
CA ALA A 132 15.01 -0.51 -7.64
C ALA A 132 14.95 0.93 -7.09
N GLU A 133 14.10 1.78 -7.68
CA GLU A 133 13.76 3.10 -7.14
C GLU A 133 13.15 3.02 -5.75
N ALA A 134 12.09 2.23 -5.57
CA ALA A 134 11.44 2.02 -4.28
C ALA A 134 12.44 1.56 -3.22
N ARG A 135 13.32 0.61 -3.56
CA ARG A 135 14.35 0.12 -2.63
C ARG A 135 15.33 1.22 -2.25
N GLY A 136 15.81 2.02 -3.22
CA GLY A 136 16.71 3.15 -2.99
C GLY A 136 16.10 4.27 -2.14
N LEU A 137 14.78 4.43 -2.16
CA LEU A 137 14.04 5.32 -1.26
C LEU A 137 13.85 4.75 0.15
N GLY A 138 14.13 3.46 0.34
CA GLY A 138 13.95 2.78 1.61
C GLY A 138 12.66 1.94 1.72
N ALA A 139 11.83 1.82 0.68
CA ALA A 139 10.60 1.03 0.74
C ALA A 139 10.86 -0.42 1.19
N ASP A 140 10.06 -0.95 2.11
CA ASP A 140 10.13 -2.34 2.57
C ASP A 140 9.14 -3.24 1.82
N CYS A 141 8.18 -2.64 1.11
CA CYS A 141 7.16 -3.30 0.31
C CYS A 141 6.79 -2.44 -0.92
N ILE A 142 6.36 -3.07 -2.02
CA ILE A 142 5.78 -2.40 -3.19
C ILE A 142 4.33 -2.85 -3.44
N LEU A 143 3.59 -2.04 -4.20
CA LEU A 143 2.23 -2.34 -4.63
C LEU A 143 2.21 -2.85 -6.08
N LEU A 144 1.52 -3.96 -6.33
CA LEU A 144 1.13 -4.39 -7.67
C LEU A 144 -0.38 -4.33 -7.81
N ILE A 145 -0.89 -3.60 -8.81
CA ILE A 145 -2.34 -3.45 -9.04
C ILE A 145 -2.72 -4.34 -10.22
N MET A 146 -3.45 -5.43 -9.99
CA MET A 146 -3.77 -6.40 -11.05
C MET A 146 -4.64 -5.82 -12.17
N ALA A 147 -5.43 -4.78 -11.86
CA ALA A 147 -6.18 -4.01 -12.85
C ALA A 147 -5.28 -3.23 -13.83
N ALA A 148 -4.03 -2.92 -13.45
CA ALA A 148 -3.09 -2.11 -14.22
C ALA A 148 -2.04 -2.94 -14.98
N LEU A 149 -1.92 -4.23 -14.67
CA LEU A 149 -0.82 -5.09 -15.09
C LEU A 149 -1.33 -6.31 -15.82
N ASP A 150 -0.60 -6.75 -16.84
CA ASP A 150 -0.71 -8.12 -17.34
C ASP A 150 0.06 -9.10 -16.44
N ASP A 151 -0.16 -10.40 -16.64
CA ASP A 151 0.45 -11.45 -15.80
C ASP A 151 1.98 -11.49 -15.92
N SER A 152 2.52 -11.13 -17.09
CA SER A 152 3.96 -11.16 -17.34
C SER A 152 4.66 -10.05 -16.56
N LEU A 153 4.16 -8.83 -16.68
CA LEU A 153 4.72 -7.67 -16.00
C LEU A 153 4.52 -7.79 -14.48
N ALA A 154 3.39 -8.29 -14.00
CA ALA A 154 3.18 -8.53 -12.57
C ALA A 154 4.20 -9.52 -12.00
N ALA A 155 4.47 -10.62 -12.71
CA ALA A 155 5.48 -11.60 -12.30
C ALA A 155 6.92 -11.03 -12.35
N GLU A 156 7.23 -10.19 -13.34
CA GLU A 156 8.53 -9.52 -13.46
C GLU A 156 8.76 -8.54 -12.28
N LEU A 157 7.77 -7.70 -11.97
CA LEU A 157 7.84 -6.74 -10.87
C LEU A 157 7.94 -7.45 -9.51
N GLU A 158 7.19 -8.54 -9.30
CA GLU A 158 7.32 -9.38 -8.10
C GLU A 158 8.73 -9.98 -7.97
N ALA A 159 9.27 -10.53 -9.06
CA ALA A 159 10.60 -11.12 -9.05
C ALA A 159 11.69 -10.08 -8.73
N GLU A 160 11.58 -8.87 -9.29
CA GLU A 160 12.50 -7.77 -8.99
C GLU A 160 12.37 -7.30 -7.53
N ALA A 161 11.15 -7.27 -6.97
CA ALA A 161 10.96 -6.89 -5.57
C ALA A 161 11.63 -7.89 -4.62
N HIS A 162 11.47 -9.18 -4.89
CA HIS A 162 12.13 -10.24 -4.14
C HIS A 162 13.67 -10.21 -4.29
N LYS A 163 14.20 -9.87 -5.48
CA LYS A 163 15.65 -9.65 -5.68
C LYS A 163 16.19 -8.56 -4.74
N TRP A 164 15.40 -7.52 -4.47
CA TRP A 164 15.73 -6.44 -3.52
C TRP A 164 15.33 -6.74 -2.07
N GLY A 165 14.82 -7.93 -1.78
CA GLY A 165 14.36 -8.36 -0.45
C GLY A 165 13.10 -7.64 0.05
N MET A 166 12.38 -6.95 -0.83
CA MET A 166 11.11 -6.29 -0.49
C MET A 166 9.96 -7.28 -0.54
N ASP A 167 8.95 -7.02 0.29
CA ASP A 167 7.65 -7.69 0.20
C ASP A 167 6.80 -7.07 -0.91
N VAL A 168 5.69 -7.74 -1.27
CA VAL A 168 4.80 -7.29 -2.35
C VAL A 168 3.35 -7.37 -1.90
N LEU A 169 2.62 -6.25 -1.91
CA LEU A 169 1.17 -6.22 -1.76
C LEU A 169 0.51 -6.30 -3.15
N ILE A 170 -0.26 -7.35 -3.40
CA ILE A 170 -0.98 -7.52 -4.67
C ILE A 170 -2.43 -7.07 -4.50
N GLU A 171 -2.80 -5.95 -5.11
CA GLU A 171 -4.14 -5.36 -5.04
C GLU A 171 -5.06 -5.93 -6.13
N VAL A 172 -6.25 -6.38 -5.72
CA VAL A 172 -7.31 -6.93 -6.58
C VAL A 172 -8.68 -6.31 -6.27
N HIS A 173 -9.56 -6.31 -7.27
CA HIS A 173 -10.90 -5.71 -7.19
C HIS A 173 -12.03 -6.69 -7.49
N ASP A 174 -11.73 -7.82 -8.12
CA ASP A 174 -12.71 -8.84 -8.51
C ASP A 174 -12.11 -10.25 -8.52
N ALA A 175 -12.97 -11.25 -8.76
CA ALA A 175 -12.57 -12.66 -8.77
C ALA A 175 -11.57 -12.99 -9.90
N PRO A 176 -11.74 -12.50 -11.15
CA PRO A 176 -10.72 -12.66 -12.19
C PRO A 176 -9.34 -12.11 -11.81
N GLU A 177 -9.27 -10.93 -11.20
CA GLU A 177 -8.02 -10.36 -10.70
C GLU A 177 -7.42 -11.23 -9.58
N LEU A 178 -8.25 -11.74 -8.66
CA LEU A 178 -7.82 -12.67 -7.62
C LEU A 178 -7.22 -13.94 -8.22
N GLU A 179 -7.87 -14.59 -9.19
CA GLU A 179 -7.35 -15.79 -9.84
C GLU A 179 -5.96 -15.57 -10.47
N ARG A 180 -5.73 -14.38 -11.03
CA ARG A 180 -4.43 -13.99 -11.58
C ARG A 180 -3.41 -13.72 -10.47
N ALA A 181 -3.80 -12.98 -9.42
CA ALA A 181 -2.95 -12.70 -8.26
C ALA A 181 -2.48 -13.97 -7.54
N LEU A 182 -3.33 -15.01 -7.48
CA LEU A 182 -2.98 -16.28 -6.82
C LEU A 182 -1.87 -17.06 -7.55
N ARG A 183 -1.50 -16.69 -8.78
CA ARG A 183 -0.35 -17.25 -9.51
C ARG A 183 0.99 -16.66 -9.05
N LEU A 184 0.95 -15.51 -8.37
CA LEU A 184 2.11 -14.84 -7.82
C LEU A 184 2.50 -15.45 -6.47
N LYS A 185 3.79 -15.29 -6.12
CA LYS A 185 4.39 -15.93 -4.94
C LYS A 185 4.06 -15.22 -3.64
N SER A 186 3.81 -13.91 -3.66
CA SER A 186 3.55 -13.14 -2.46
C SER A 186 2.34 -13.69 -1.70
N PRO A 187 2.44 -13.88 -0.37
CA PRO A 187 1.29 -14.26 0.43
C PRO A 187 0.34 -13.09 0.66
N LEU A 188 0.75 -11.83 0.45
CA LEU A 188 -0.01 -10.64 0.80
C LEU A 188 -0.88 -10.17 -0.36
N VAL A 189 -2.20 -10.29 -0.22
CA VAL A 189 -3.18 -9.89 -1.25
C VAL A 189 -4.15 -8.89 -0.64
N GLY A 190 -4.22 -7.71 -1.26
CA GLY A 190 -5.10 -6.61 -0.91
C GLY A 190 -6.40 -6.65 -1.71
N VAL A 191 -7.54 -6.60 -1.02
CA VAL A 191 -8.86 -6.48 -1.64
C VAL A 191 -9.32 -5.05 -1.52
N ASN A 192 -9.35 -4.33 -2.65
CA ASN A 192 -9.73 -2.93 -2.68
C ASN A 192 -11.24 -2.77 -2.89
N ASN A 193 -11.92 -2.32 -1.85
CA ASN A 193 -13.36 -2.10 -1.84
C ASN A 193 -13.80 -0.92 -2.73
N ARG A 194 -12.86 -0.13 -3.28
CA ARG A 194 -13.16 0.96 -4.19
C ARG A 194 -13.10 0.49 -5.63
N ASN A 195 -14.22 0.61 -6.34
CA ASN A 195 -14.25 0.43 -7.77
C ASN A 195 -13.52 1.59 -8.48
N LEU A 196 -12.44 1.31 -9.22
CA LEU A 196 -11.66 2.36 -9.88
C LEU A 196 -12.36 3.00 -11.10
N LYS A 197 -13.43 2.39 -11.61
CA LYS A 197 -14.23 2.92 -12.74
C LYS A 197 -15.36 3.83 -12.26
N THR A 198 -16.03 3.48 -11.16
CA THR A 198 -17.18 4.24 -10.63
C THR A 198 -16.86 5.08 -9.40
N MET A 199 -15.72 4.81 -8.74
CA MET A 199 -15.32 5.35 -7.43
C MET A 199 -16.19 4.93 -6.25
N ASP A 200 -17.20 4.09 -6.48
CA ASP A 200 -18.04 3.51 -5.43
C ASP A 200 -17.21 2.65 -4.49
N VAL A 201 -17.57 2.67 -3.21
CA VAL A 201 -16.89 1.90 -2.17
C VAL A 201 -17.90 0.96 -1.52
N SER A 202 -17.61 -0.34 -1.56
CA SER A 202 -18.45 -1.36 -0.95
C SER A 202 -17.59 -2.43 -0.27
N LEU A 203 -17.80 -2.66 1.02
CA LEU A 203 -17.13 -3.74 1.76
C LEU A 203 -17.51 -5.13 1.22
N GLU A 204 -18.61 -5.24 0.47
CA GLU A 204 -19.04 -6.48 -0.18
C GLU A 204 -17.93 -7.11 -1.05
N THR A 205 -17.05 -6.29 -1.64
CA THR A 205 -15.90 -6.81 -2.40
C THR A 205 -14.98 -7.64 -1.50
N THR A 206 -14.59 -7.13 -0.33
CA THR A 206 -13.84 -7.90 0.68
C THR A 206 -14.64 -9.11 1.16
N LEU A 207 -15.92 -8.92 1.51
CA LEU A 207 -16.75 -9.99 2.08
C LEU A 207 -16.97 -11.16 1.10
N SER A 208 -16.98 -10.89 -0.20
CA SER A 208 -17.17 -11.90 -1.24
C SER A 208 -15.87 -12.56 -1.71
N LEU A 209 -14.75 -11.82 -1.76
CA LEU A 209 -13.48 -12.36 -2.31
C LEU A 209 -12.63 -13.08 -1.27
N VAL A 210 -12.57 -12.58 -0.03
CA VAL A 210 -11.69 -13.15 1.02
C VAL A 210 -12.01 -14.63 1.31
N PRO A 211 -13.27 -15.10 1.34
CA PRO A 211 -13.56 -16.53 1.50
C PRO A 211 -12.94 -17.44 0.44
N GLY A 212 -12.55 -16.90 -0.73
CA GLY A 212 -11.88 -17.64 -1.79
C GLY A 212 -10.36 -17.75 -1.64
N PHE A 213 -9.77 -17.16 -0.60
CA PHE A 213 -8.32 -17.17 -0.41
C PHE A 213 -7.84 -18.56 0.03
N PRO A 214 -6.80 -19.13 -0.61
CA PRO A 214 -6.21 -20.38 -0.16
C PRO A 214 -5.42 -20.19 1.14
N GLU A 215 -5.17 -21.29 1.84
CA GLU A 215 -4.34 -21.31 3.05
C GLU A 215 -2.95 -20.70 2.78
N GLY A 216 -2.47 -19.90 3.74
CA GLY A 216 -1.17 -19.22 3.65
C GLY A 216 -1.21 -17.85 2.96
N LYS A 217 -2.33 -17.47 2.31
CA LYS A 217 -2.53 -16.08 1.87
C LYS A 217 -3.00 -15.22 3.05
N ILE A 218 -2.56 -13.96 3.05
CA ILE A 218 -2.89 -12.93 4.04
C ILE A 218 -3.75 -11.90 3.32
N ALA A 219 -5.01 -11.82 3.73
CA ALA A 219 -5.95 -10.83 3.21
C ALA A 219 -5.76 -9.47 3.89
N VAL A 220 -5.60 -8.44 3.07
CA VAL A 220 -5.65 -7.02 3.49
C VAL A 220 -6.91 -6.39 2.92
N ALA A 221 -7.83 -5.94 3.77
CA ALA A 221 -8.96 -5.15 3.28
C ALA A 221 -8.52 -3.70 3.06
N GLU A 222 -8.90 -3.09 1.93
CA GLU A 222 -8.55 -1.70 1.60
C GLU A 222 -9.78 -0.89 1.23
N SER A 223 -9.74 0.42 1.51
CA SER A 223 -10.84 1.37 1.25
C SER A 223 -12.14 1.10 2.04
N GLY A 224 -12.83 2.18 2.44
CA GLY A 224 -14.16 2.08 3.04
C GLY A 224 -14.22 1.68 4.51
N LEU A 225 -13.08 1.42 5.14
CA LEU A 225 -12.95 1.01 6.54
C LEU A 225 -13.00 2.23 7.47
N ARG A 226 -14.12 2.42 8.17
CA ARG A 226 -14.40 3.63 8.96
C ARG A 226 -14.63 3.36 10.43
N THR A 227 -15.25 2.23 10.77
CA THR A 227 -15.66 1.91 12.14
C THR A 227 -15.17 0.53 12.58
N GLN A 228 -15.17 0.27 13.88
CA GLN A 228 -14.81 -1.04 14.40
C GLN A 228 -15.71 -2.16 13.84
N GLU A 229 -16.97 -1.87 13.56
CA GLU A 229 -17.92 -2.80 12.96
C GLU A 229 -17.51 -3.19 11.53
N ASP A 230 -17.01 -2.23 10.72
CA ASP A 230 -16.49 -2.52 9.37
C ASP A 230 -15.33 -3.52 9.44
N LEU A 231 -14.39 -3.27 10.37
CA LEU A 231 -13.20 -4.11 10.58
C LEU A 231 -13.62 -5.49 11.11
N ALA A 232 -14.58 -5.53 12.03
CA ALA A 232 -15.11 -6.78 12.59
C ALA A 232 -15.79 -7.63 11.51
N ALA A 233 -16.58 -7.03 10.62
CA ALA A 233 -17.22 -7.73 9.50
C ALA A 233 -16.19 -8.36 8.54
N CYS A 234 -15.14 -7.60 8.18
CA CYS A 234 -14.05 -8.12 7.36
C CYS A 234 -13.26 -9.24 8.08
N ALA A 235 -13.03 -9.09 9.39
CA ALA A 235 -12.35 -10.09 10.20
C ALA A 235 -13.14 -11.40 10.31
N GLN A 236 -14.48 -11.36 10.29
CA GLN A 236 -15.33 -12.56 10.31
C GLN A 236 -15.14 -13.43 9.06
N VAL A 237 -14.77 -12.84 7.92
CA VAL A 237 -14.49 -13.58 6.68
C VAL A 237 -13.01 -13.91 6.48
N GLY A 238 -12.13 -13.54 7.43
CA GLY A 238 -10.70 -13.89 7.42
C GLY A 238 -9.74 -12.74 7.10
N ALA A 239 -10.21 -11.51 6.88
CA ALA A 239 -9.35 -10.35 6.69
C ALA A 239 -9.00 -9.70 8.04
N HIS A 240 -7.80 -9.98 8.54
CA HIS A 240 -7.29 -9.44 9.81
C HIS A 240 -6.28 -8.30 9.64
N CYS A 241 -5.93 -7.98 8.40
CA CYS A 241 -5.08 -6.85 8.05
C CYS A 241 -5.87 -5.80 7.27
N PHE A 242 -5.52 -4.52 7.47
CA PHE A 242 -6.29 -3.40 6.94
C PHE A 242 -5.36 -2.29 6.46
N LEU A 243 -5.62 -1.76 5.26
CA LEU A 243 -5.00 -0.54 4.77
C LEU A 243 -5.98 0.62 4.91
N ILE A 244 -5.66 1.56 5.79
CA ILE A 244 -6.55 2.66 6.17
C ILE A 244 -5.79 3.99 6.08
N GLY A 245 -6.31 4.90 5.26
CA GLY A 245 -5.76 6.25 5.08
C GLY A 245 -6.76 7.34 5.39
N GLU A 246 -7.80 7.47 4.56
CA GLU A 246 -8.76 8.59 4.64
C GLU A 246 -9.37 8.75 6.04
N THR A 247 -9.76 7.64 6.68
CA THR A 247 -10.38 7.65 8.02
C THR A 247 -9.46 8.30 9.06
N PHE A 248 -8.17 7.95 9.06
CA PHE A 248 -7.19 8.49 10.00
C PHE A 248 -6.73 9.89 9.64
N MET A 249 -6.41 10.12 8.36
CA MET A 249 -5.85 11.39 7.88
C MET A 249 -6.77 12.60 8.10
N ARG A 250 -8.09 12.37 8.20
CA ARG A 250 -9.10 13.39 8.52
C ARG A 250 -9.21 13.72 10.01
N GLN A 251 -8.62 12.91 10.89
CA GLN A 251 -8.65 13.16 12.33
C GLN A 251 -7.55 14.14 12.73
N PRO A 252 -7.80 15.03 13.70
CA PRO A 252 -6.75 15.92 14.22
C PRO A 252 -5.58 15.12 14.80
N ASP A 253 -5.89 14.06 15.57
CA ASP A 253 -4.95 13.17 16.21
C ASP A 253 -5.01 11.78 15.56
N VAL A 254 -3.97 11.44 14.78
CA VAL A 254 -3.87 10.14 14.11
C VAL A 254 -3.51 9.01 15.07
N GLU A 255 -2.82 9.30 16.18
CA GLU A 255 -2.49 8.30 17.19
C GLU A 255 -3.79 7.81 17.85
N GLN A 256 -4.61 8.74 18.33
CA GLN A 256 -5.88 8.40 18.96
C GLN A 256 -6.83 7.71 17.97
N ALA A 257 -6.88 8.17 16.71
CA ALA A 257 -7.71 7.55 15.67
C ALA A 257 -7.34 6.07 15.42
N VAL A 258 -6.05 5.73 15.41
CA VAL A 258 -5.61 4.33 15.32
C VAL A 258 -6.03 3.55 16.56
N ARG A 259 -5.81 4.09 17.77
CA ARG A 259 -6.21 3.43 19.03
C ARG A 259 -7.71 3.16 19.08
N ASP A 260 -8.53 4.09 18.59
CA ASP A 260 -9.98 3.98 18.58
C ASP A 260 -10.48 2.88 17.64
N LEU A 261 -9.79 2.64 16.51
CA LEU A 261 -10.13 1.58 15.56
C LEU A 261 -9.47 0.23 15.88
N GLN A 262 -8.37 0.25 16.63
CA GLN A 262 -7.75 -0.95 17.15
C GLN A 262 -8.73 -1.67 18.08
N LYS A 263 -8.82 -2.99 17.94
CA LYS A 263 -9.59 -3.80 18.89
C LYS A 263 -9.11 -3.55 20.33
N ALA A 264 -10.03 -3.17 21.21
CA ALA A 264 -10.05 -3.71 22.56
C ALA A 264 -10.81 -5.05 22.49
N PRO A 265 -10.35 -6.09 23.23
CA PRO A 265 -10.80 -7.48 23.10
C PRO A 265 -12.32 -7.69 23.02
#